data_AF-A3TNS8-F1
#
_entry.id   AF-A3TNS8-F1
#
_cell.length_a   1.000
_cell.length_b   1.000
_cell.length_c   1.000
_cell.angle_alpha   90.00
_cell.angle_beta   90.00
_cell.angle_gamma   90.00
#
_symmetry.space_group_name_H-M   'P 1'
#
loop_
_entity.id
_entity.type
_entity.pdbx_description
1 polymer ?
#
loop_
_entity_poly.entity_id
_entity_poly.type
_entity_poly.pdbx_seq_one_letter_code
_entity_poly.pdbx_strand_id
1 'polypeptide(L)'
;MSEAHQFALTLMGRMNEVAQPGGPLPPGLTPFGVGQGDVMRRLAALEMRTRQTVRNLVPTLTFDPEDAAYELGERSMSRGVTLRLIVSPRTLRFHPLLTSFTPTALIGPVLFRTIIVDEHIAVIAGPDTVDGATTAWLATSGEFLESAVGLWHATVAESRPALPDGAEPPLNSRQLSVARALCLGRTDAAIARQLGISERSVARDVAAICDVTEAHSRSEAILNMLGRGRQSRT
;
A
#
# COMPACT_ATOMS: atom_id res chain seq x y z
N MET A 1 -13.17 12.60 -19.03
CA MET A 1 -12.83 12.37 -17.61
C MET A 1 -13.48 11.06 -17.21
N SER A 2 -12.74 10.12 -16.63
CA SER A 2 -13.28 8.78 -16.33
C SER A 2 -14.18 8.80 -15.09
N GLU A 3 -14.96 7.74 -14.89
CA GLU A 3 -15.93 7.64 -13.79
C GLU A 3 -15.21 7.59 -12.44
N ALA A 4 -14.14 6.80 -12.33
CA ALA A 4 -13.30 6.75 -11.14
C ALA A 4 -12.74 8.13 -10.77
N HIS A 5 -12.34 8.91 -11.78
CA HIS A 5 -11.82 10.26 -11.58
C HIS A 5 -12.89 11.22 -11.05
N GLN A 6 -14.13 11.11 -11.54
CA GLN A 6 -15.26 11.91 -11.05
C GLN A 6 -15.59 11.59 -9.60
N PHE A 7 -15.74 10.31 -9.25
CA PHE A 7 -15.94 9.89 -7.85
C PHE A 7 -14.85 10.42 -6.94
N ALA A 8 -13.59 10.32 -7.39
CA ALA A 8 -12.45 10.74 -6.60
C ALA A 8 -12.47 12.25 -6.32
N LEU A 9 -12.68 13.08 -7.36
CA LEU A 9 -12.71 14.54 -7.20
C LEU A 9 -13.91 14.99 -6.34
N THR A 10 -15.09 14.39 -6.53
CA THR A 10 -16.26 14.71 -5.70
C THR A 10 -16.01 14.36 -4.24
N LEU A 11 -15.49 13.17 -3.95
CA LEU A 11 -15.20 12.75 -2.58
C LEU A 11 -14.12 13.63 -1.93
N MET A 12 -13.04 13.97 -2.66
CA MET A 12 -12.03 14.91 -2.16
C MET A 12 -12.59 16.30 -1.88
N GLY A 13 -13.43 16.84 -2.77
CA GLY A 13 -14.08 18.13 -2.58
C GLY A 13 -14.93 18.15 -1.30
N ARG A 14 -15.76 17.11 -1.11
CA ARG A 14 -16.59 16.96 0.09
C ARG A 14 -15.77 16.76 1.36
N MET A 15 -14.67 16.00 1.30
CA MET A 15 -13.73 15.85 2.42
C MET A 15 -13.11 17.20 2.81
N ASN A 16 -12.73 18.02 1.83
CA ASN A 16 -12.19 19.35 2.09
C ASN A 16 -13.21 20.30 2.72
N GLU A 17 -14.48 20.21 2.34
CA GLU A 17 -15.56 21.00 2.94
C GLU A 17 -15.81 20.60 4.41
N VAL A 18 -15.92 19.30 4.69
CA VAL A 18 -16.23 18.80 6.03
C VAL A 18 -15.06 18.90 7.00
N ALA A 19 -13.83 18.82 6.50
CA ALA A 19 -12.64 18.99 7.33
C ALA A 19 -12.43 20.45 7.81
N GLN A 20 -13.17 21.42 7.27
CA GLN A 20 -13.12 22.80 7.76
C GLN A 20 -13.67 22.89 9.20
N PRO A 21 -12.99 23.62 10.10
CA PRO A 21 -13.44 23.79 11.47
C PRO A 21 -14.83 24.43 11.57
N GLY A 22 -15.65 23.99 12.53
CA GLY A 22 -16.85 24.70 12.96
C GLY A 22 -18.17 24.27 12.30
N GLY A 23 -18.13 23.36 11.32
CA GLY A 23 -19.34 22.72 10.77
C GLY A 23 -19.74 21.46 11.55
N PRO A 24 -21.04 21.12 11.62
CA PRO A 24 -21.47 19.81 12.11
C PRO A 24 -20.98 18.72 11.15
N LEU A 25 -20.45 17.63 11.71
CA LEU A 25 -20.05 16.48 10.91
C LEU A 25 -21.28 15.73 10.37
N PRO A 26 -21.27 15.30 9.11
CA PRO A 26 -22.27 14.40 8.57
C PRO A 26 -22.40 13.11 9.39
N PRO A 27 -23.60 12.52 9.49
CA PRO A 27 -23.80 11.27 10.21
C PRO A 27 -22.88 10.15 9.72
N GLY A 28 -22.26 9.43 10.67
CA GLY A 28 -21.38 8.31 10.38
C GLY A 28 -19.96 8.68 9.94
N LEU A 29 -19.64 9.97 9.79
CA LEU A 29 -18.29 10.46 9.51
C LEU A 29 -17.66 11.02 10.79
N THR A 30 -16.45 10.56 11.12
CA THR A 30 -15.69 11.02 12.30
C THR A 30 -14.20 11.12 11.99
N PRO A 31 -13.44 11.98 12.67
CA PRO A 31 -11.97 11.95 12.60
C PRO A 31 -11.45 10.57 13.02
N PHE A 32 -10.63 9.96 12.17
CA PHE A 32 -10.02 8.67 12.46
C PHE A 32 -8.70 8.86 13.19
N GLY A 33 -7.78 9.65 12.64
CA GLY A 33 -6.47 9.91 13.26
C GLY A 33 -5.69 10.99 12.54
N VAL A 34 -4.66 11.52 13.22
CA VAL A 34 -3.76 12.56 12.72
C VAL A 34 -2.32 12.07 12.79
N GLY A 35 -1.60 12.21 11.68
CA GLY A 35 -0.25 11.71 11.49
C GLY A 35 -0.21 10.19 11.26
N GLN A 36 0.84 9.75 10.58
CA GLN A 36 1.02 8.35 10.19
C GLN A 36 0.98 7.38 11.38
N GLY A 37 1.62 7.73 12.49
CA GLY A 37 1.68 6.86 13.68
C GLY A 37 0.31 6.59 14.31
N ASP A 38 -0.55 7.61 14.44
CA ASP A 38 -1.90 7.43 15.00
C ASP A 38 -2.81 6.65 14.05
N VAL A 39 -2.76 6.99 12.75
CA VAL A 39 -3.51 6.28 11.72
C VAL A 39 -3.14 4.79 11.71
N MET A 40 -1.84 4.45 11.75
CA MET A 40 -1.40 3.05 11.73
C MET A 40 -1.84 2.27 12.98
N ARG A 41 -1.75 2.86 14.18
CA ARG A 41 -2.25 2.21 15.42
C ARG A 41 -3.73 1.90 15.32
N ARG A 42 -4.53 2.83 14.80
CA ARG A 42 -5.98 2.65 14.68
C ARG A 42 -6.36 1.70 13.56
N LEU A 43 -5.60 1.66 12.45
CA LEU A 43 -5.75 0.65 11.41
C LEU A 43 -5.47 -0.75 11.96
N ALA A 44 -4.49 -0.93 12.86
CA ALA A 44 -4.25 -2.21 13.52
C ALA A 44 -5.44 -2.66 14.39
N ALA A 45 -6.10 -1.72 15.08
CA ALA A 45 -7.33 -2.03 15.82
C ALA A 45 -8.51 -2.40 14.90
N LEU A 46 -8.62 -1.75 13.74
CA LEU A 46 -9.63 -2.06 12.73
C LEU A 46 -9.39 -3.45 12.09
N GLU A 47 -8.13 -3.77 11.78
CA GLU A 47 -7.71 -5.04 11.19
C GLU A 47 -8.21 -6.25 11.99
N MET A 48 -8.10 -6.22 13.32
CA MET A 48 -8.58 -7.29 14.19
C MET A 48 -10.09 -7.56 14.09
N ARG A 49 -10.87 -6.56 13.67
CA ARG A 49 -12.33 -6.65 13.54
C ARG A 49 -12.79 -7.01 12.12
N THR A 50 -11.90 -6.91 11.14
CA THR A 50 -12.19 -7.25 9.74
C THR A 50 -12.51 -8.72 9.58
N ARG A 51 -13.58 -9.03 8.85
CA ARG A 51 -14.06 -10.40 8.67
C ARG A 51 -13.86 -10.95 7.28
N GLN A 52 -14.00 -10.13 6.24
CA GLN A 52 -14.12 -10.61 4.87
C GLN A 52 -13.14 -9.96 3.92
N THR A 53 -13.10 -8.62 3.86
CA THR A 53 -12.33 -7.91 2.84
C THR A 53 -11.68 -6.64 3.35
N VAL A 54 -10.48 -6.35 2.83
CA VAL A 54 -9.87 -5.02 2.88
C VAL A 54 -9.51 -4.62 1.46
N ARG A 55 -9.97 -3.45 1.06
CA ARG A 55 -9.76 -2.87 -0.27
C ARG A 55 -9.02 -1.57 -0.11
N ASN A 56 -7.85 -1.46 -0.72
CA ASN A 56 -6.96 -0.32 -0.54
C ASN A 56 -6.69 0.35 -1.89
N LEU A 57 -7.02 1.63 -1.98
CA LEU A 57 -6.62 2.53 -3.05
C LEU A 57 -5.42 3.31 -2.56
N VAL A 58 -4.24 3.13 -3.16
CA VAL A 58 -3.01 3.82 -2.76
C VAL A 58 -2.39 4.55 -3.96
N PRO A 59 -2.38 5.90 -3.99
CA PRO A 59 -1.90 6.64 -5.15
C PRO A 59 -0.39 6.42 -5.37
N THR A 60 0.39 6.41 -4.30
CA THR A 60 1.82 6.10 -4.33
C THR A 60 2.15 5.14 -3.20
N LEU A 61 2.76 4.01 -3.55
CA LEU A 61 3.30 3.04 -2.60
C LEU A 61 4.80 2.89 -2.86
N THR A 62 5.60 2.98 -1.82
CA THR A 62 7.05 2.74 -1.88
C THR A 62 7.38 1.52 -1.05
N PHE A 63 8.46 0.83 -1.40
CA PHE A 63 8.97 -0.22 -0.52
C PHE A 63 9.54 0.40 0.75
N ASP A 64 8.95 0.06 1.88
CA ASP A 64 9.50 0.34 3.20
C ASP A 64 9.81 -1.01 3.87
N PRO A 65 11.08 -1.33 4.18
CA PRO A 65 11.43 -2.60 4.82
C PRO A 65 10.95 -2.69 6.27
N GLU A 66 10.51 -1.61 6.90
CA GLU A 66 9.98 -1.61 8.28
C GLU A 66 8.45 -1.53 8.33
N ASP A 67 7.77 -1.56 7.18
CA ASP A 67 6.33 -1.38 7.12
C ASP A 67 5.57 -2.47 7.90
N ALA A 68 4.89 -2.06 8.96
CA ALA A 68 4.03 -2.91 9.77
C ALA A 68 2.82 -3.46 8.98
N ALA A 69 2.48 -2.85 7.83
CA ALA A 69 1.40 -3.29 6.96
C ALA A 69 1.64 -4.71 6.40
N TYR A 70 2.89 -5.16 6.24
CA TYR A 70 3.14 -6.54 5.80
C TYR A 70 2.64 -7.55 6.83
N GLU A 71 2.97 -7.35 8.11
CA GLU A 71 2.54 -8.26 9.19
C GLU A 71 1.02 -8.21 9.41
N LEU A 72 0.42 -7.02 9.30
CA LEU A 72 -1.04 -6.86 9.30
C LEU A 72 -1.69 -7.63 8.15
N GLY A 73 -1.11 -7.54 6.95
CA GLY A 73 -1.57 -8.26 5.77
C GLY A 73 -1.55 -9.78 5.96
N GLU A 74 -0.42 -10.33 6.40
CA GLU A 74 -0.27 -11.76 6.69
C GLU A 74 -1.27 -12.23 7.77
N ARG A 75 -1.45 -11.47 8.86
CA ARG A 75 -2.44 -11.78 9.89
C ARG A 75 -3.88 -11.77 9.35
N SER A 76 -4.22 -10.81 8.50
CA SER A 76 -5.54 -10.75 7.86
C SER A 76 -5.76 -11.96 6.94
N MET A 77 -4.81 -12.24 6.05
CA MET A 77 -4.89 -13.36 5.10
C MET A 77 -4.98 -14.72 5.79
N SER A 78 -4.23 -14.92 6.89
CA SER A 78 -4.31 -16.16 7.69
C SER A 78 -5.67 -16.38 8.36
N ARG A 79 -6.46 -15.32 8.56
CA ARG A 79 -7.86 -15.40 9.02
C ARG A 79 -8.87 -15.55 7.88
N GLY A 80 -8.42 -15.65 6.63
CA GLY A 80 -9.28 -15.74 5.45
C GLY A 80 -9.78 -14.38 4.93
N VAL A 81 -9.26 -13.26 5.44
CA VAL A 81 -9.60 -11.93 4.92
C VAL A 81 -8.96 -11.74 3.55
N THR A 82 -9.78 -11.33 2.58
CA THR A 82 -9.35 -11.03 1.22
C THR A 82 -8.82 -9.62 1.13
N LEU A 83 -7.52 -9.49 0.83
CA LEU A 83 -6.89 -8.20 0.58
C LEU A 83 -6.92 -7.87 -0.92
N ARG A 84 -7.26 -6.62 -1.25
CA ARG A 84 -7.21 -6.09 -2.61
C ARG A 84 -6.54 -4.72 -2.59
N LEU A 85 -5.59 -4.54 -3.48
CA LEU A 85 -4.80 -3.31 -3.60
C LEU A 85 -4.90 -2.80 -5.04
N ILE A 86 -5.22 -1.52 -5.19
CA ILE A 86 -5.06 -0.81 -6.45
C ILE A 86 -4.09 0.33 -6.21
N VAL A 87 -3.08 0.42 -7.08
CA VAL A 87 -2.11 1.52 -7.07
C VAL A 87 -2.13 2.30 -8.37
N SER A 88 -1.64 3.53 -8.35
CA SER A 88 -1.44 4.26 -9.60
C SER A 88 -0.31 3.64 -10.44
N PRO A 89 -0.29 3.85 -11.78
CA PRO A 89 0.80 3.42 -12.64
C PRO A 89 2.19 3.92 -12.21
N ARG A 90 2.23 5.05 -11.49
CA ARG A 90 3.47 5.65 -10.99
C ARG A 90 4.18 4.73 -9.99
N THR A 91 3.44 3.95 -9.21
CA THR A 91 3.99 3.05 -8.19
C THR A 91 4.98 2.03 -8.76
N LEU A 92 4.72 1.50 -9.97
CA LEU A 92 5.62 0.52 -10.61
C LEU A 92 7.02 1.06 -10.85
N ARG A 93 7.18 2.39 -10.96
CA ARG A 93 8.50 3.02 -11.13
C ARG A 93 9.30 3.09 -9.83
N PHE A 94 8.63 3.16 -8.68
CA PHE A 94 9.26 3.42 -7.38
C PHE A 94 9.21 2.22 -6.43
N HIS A 95 8.46 1.18 -6.79
CA HIS A 95 8.37 -0.05 -6.02
C HIS A 95 8.54 -1.28 -6.94
N PRO A 96 9.79 -1.62 -7.31
CA PRO A 96 10.07 -2.73 -8.24
C PRO A 96 9.66 -4.11 -7.69
N LEU A 97 9.44 -4.21 -6.38
CA LEU A 97 9.04 -5.46 -5.72
C LEU A 97 7.52 -5.61 -5.55
N LEU A 98 6.71 -4.67 -6.03
CA LEU A 98 5.26 -4.65 -5.78
C LEU A 98 4.60 -5.98 -6.16
N THR A 99 4.84 -6.48 -7.37
CA THR A 99 4.21 -7.70 -7.88
C THR A 99 4.75 -8.98 -7.22
N SER A 100 5.88 -8.89 -6.51
CA SER A 100 6.37 -9.98 -5.67
C SER A 100 5.67 -10.00 -4.31
N PHE A 101 5.49 -8.84 -3.67
CA PHE A 101 4.78 -8.72 -2.39
C PHE A 101 3.25 -8.86 -2.53
N THR A 102 2.68 -8.37 -3.61
CA THR A 102 1.24 -8.37 -3.85
C THR A 102 0.97 -8.73 -5.30
N PRO A 103 1.07 -10.03 -5.67
CA PRO A 103 0.85 -10.50 -7.04
C PRO A 103 -0.54 -10.15 -7.59
N THR A 104 -1.54 -10.04 -6.70
CA THR A 104 -2.92 -9.70 -7.04
C THR A 104 -3.20 -8.20 -7.08
N ALA A 105 -2.17 -7.34 -7.00
CA ALA A 105 -2.35 -5.90 -7.09
C ALA A 105 -2.87 -5.50 -8.47
N LEU A 106 -3.72 -4.48 -8.51
CA LEU A 106 -4.18 -3.86 -9.73
C LEU A 106 -3.52 -2.50 -9.93
N ILE A 107 -3.45 -2.08 -11.19
CA ILE A 107 -3.00 -0.77 -11.63
C ILE A 107 -4.21 -0.03 -12.18
N GLY A 108 -4.52 1.13 -11.59
CA GLY A 108 -5.71 1.92 -11.94
C GLY A 108 -5.59 3.41 -11.60
N PRO A 109 -6.62 4.20 -11.91
CA PRO A 109 -6.64 5.64 -11.66
C PRO A 109 -6.89 5.96 -10.18
N VAL A 110 -5.82 6.01 -9.38
CA VAL A 110 -5.91 6.30 -7.94
C VAL A 110 -5.36 7.69 -7.63
N LEU A 111 -6.19 8.57 -7.05
CA LEU A 111 -5.82 9.97 -6.73
C LEU A 111 -5.43 10.20 -5.27
N PHE A 112 -6.08 9.52 -4.33
CA PHE A 112 -5.83 9.66 -2.90
C PHE A 112 -6.02 8.32 -2.18
N ARG A 113 -5.54 8.23 -0.94
CA ARG A 113 -5.59 6.99 -0.17
C ARG A 113 -6.99 6.76 0.39
N THR A 114 -7.55 5.57 0.14
CA THR A 114 -8.82 5.12 0.72
C THR A 114 -8.73 3.64 1.07
N ILE A 115 -9.14 3.26 2.28
CA ILE A 115 -9.24 1.88 2.73
C ILE A 115 -10.70 1.57 2.99
N ILE A 116 -11.24 0.51 2.41
CA ILE A 116 -12.61 0.05 2.64
C ILE A 116 -12.55 -1.33 3.28
N VAL A 117 -13.24 -1.48 4.40
CA VAL A 117 -13.27 -2.71 5.20
C VAL A 117 -14.69 -3.26 5.18
N ASP A 118 -14.82 -4.50 4.70
CA ASP A 118 -16.08 -5.24 4.61
C ASP A 118 -17.22 -4.49 3.92
N GLU A 119 -16.95 -3.44 3.12
CA GLU A 119 -17.94 -2.51 2.52
C GLU A 119 -18.78 -1.68 3.52
N HIS A 120 -18.55 -1.82 4.83
CA HIS A 120 -19.32 -1.12 5.88
C HIS A 120 -18.52 -0.02 6.57
N ILE A 121 -17.21 0.04 6.33
CA ILE A 121 -16.31 1.03 6.91
C ILE A 121 -15.38 1.55 5.82
N ALA A 122 -15.21 2.85 5.73
CA ALA A 122 -14.18 3.48 4.91
C ALA A 122 -13.28 4.37 5.76
N VAL A 123 -11.96 4.23 5.59
CA VAL A 123 -10.94 5.15 6.08
C VAL A 123 -10.45 5.97 4.90
N ILE A 124 -10.73 7.27 4.92
CA ILE A 124 -10.56 8.19 3.79
C ILE A 124 -9.47 9.19 4.18
N ALA A 125 -8.48 9.39 3.31
CA ALA A 125 -7.50 10.46 3.53
C ALA A 125 -8.22 11.82 3.48
N GLY A 126 -7.99 12.65 4.49
CA GLY A 126 -8.46 14.03 4.53
C GLY A 126 -7.36 15.01 4.13
N PRO A 127 -7.66 16.32 4.12
CA PRO A 127 -6.63 17.34 3.94
C PRO A 127 -5.61 17.28 5.08
N ASP A 128 -4.38 17.67 4.76
CA ASP A 128 -3.35 17.83 5.78
C ASP A 128 -3.74 18.95 6.76
N THR A 129 -3.29 18.82 8.00
CA THR A 129 -3.40 19.88 8.99
C THR A 129 -2.54 21.09 8.60
N VAL A 130 -2.74 22.22 9.27
CA VAL A 130 -1.99 23.46 9.00
C VAL A 130 -0.47 23.27 9.19
N ASP A 131 -0.07 22.38 10.11
CA ASP A 131 1.33 21.98 10.36
C ASP A 131 1.83 20.86 9.44
N GLY A 132 1.02 20.43 8.46
CA GLY A 132 1.40 19.44 7.43
C GLY A 132 1.28 17.98 7.87
N ALA A 133 0.59 17.68 8.98
CA ALA A 133 0.32 16.31 9.39
C ALA A 133 -0.85 15.74 8.58
N THR A 134 -0.69 14.50 8.11
CA THR A 134 -1.75 13.80 7.36
C THR A 134 -2.96 13.54 8.25
N THR A 135 -4.17 13.64 7.69
CA THR A 135 -5.40 13.28 8.41
C THR A 135 -6.08 12.08 7.76
N ALA A 136 -6.76 11.29 8.58
CA ALA A 136 -7.64 10.23 8.12
C ALA A 136 -9.00 10.36 8.80
N TRP A 137 -10.04 9.96 8.08
CA TRP A 137 -11.42 10.06 8.50
C TRP A 137 -12.12 8.71 8.36
N LEU A 138 -13.02 8.40 9.29
CA LEU A 138 -13.77 7.15 9.33
C LEU A 138 -15.21 7.41 8.93
N ALA A 139 -15.64 6.80 7.84
CA ALA A 139 -17.04 6.74 7.42
C ALA A 139 -17.62 5.36 7.71
N THR A 140 -18.78 5.31 8.36
CA THR A 140 -19.49 4.06 8.74
C THR A 140 -20.92 3.98 8.21
N SER A 141 -21.41 5.09 7.63
CA SER A 141 -22.71 5.18 6.97
C SER A 141 -22.78 6.44 6.11
N GLY A 142 -23.81 6.55 5.26
CA GLY A 142 -24.14 7.77 4.51
C GLY A 142 -23.21 8.05 3.33
N GLU A 143 -23.27 9.28 2.82
CA GLU A 143 -22.71 9.65 1.52
C GLU A 143 -21.21 9.36 1.36
N PHE A 144 -20.42 9.46 2.44
CA PHE A 144 -18.98 9.22 2.39
C PHE A 144 -18.63 7.74 2.24
N LEU A 145 -19.37 6.86 2.92
CA LEU A 145 -19.18 5.42 2.77
C LEU A 145 -19.64 4.98 1.38
N GLU A 146 -20.82 5.42 0.94
CA GLU A 146 -21.36 5.13 -0.40
C GLU A 146 -20.41 5.62 -1.50
N SER A 147 -19.87 6.83 -1.37
CA SER A 147 -18.90 7.40 -2.32
C SER A 147 -17.58 6.64 -2.33
N ALA A 148 -17.08 6.21 -1.16
CA ALA A 148 -15.84 5.41 -1.09
C ALA A 148 -16.03 4.04 -1.74
N VAL A 149 -17.15 3.37 -1.48
CA VAL A 149 -17.49 2.08 -2.11
C VAL A 149 -17.69 2.25 -3.62
N GLY A 150 -18.42 3.28 -4.06
CA GLY A 150 -18.58 3.62 -5.47
C GLY A 150 -17.25 3.90 -6.17
N LEU A 151 -16.38 4.69 -5.54
CA LEU A 151 -15.02 4.95 -6.03
C LEU A 151 -14.22 3.66 -6.22
N TRP A 152 -14.31 2.70 -5.29
CA TRP A 152 -13.66 1.40 -5.44
C TRP A 152 -14.14 0.67 -6.69
N HIS A 153 -15.46 0.53 -6.87
CA HIS A 153 -16.02 -0.18 -8.01
C HIS A 153 -15.68 0.47 -9.34
N ALA A 154 -15.79 1.80 -9.44
CA ALA A 154 -15.40 2.55 -10.63
C ALA A 154 -13.90 2.38 -10.93
N THR A 155 -13.06 2.42 -9.90
CA THR A 155 -11.60 2.23 -10.07
C THR A 155 -11.27 0.81 -10.53
N VAL A 156 -11.92 -0.22 -9.98
CA VAL A 156 -11.73 -1.62 -10.40
C VAL A 156 -12.08 -1.80 -11.88
N ALA A 157 -13.19 -1.21 -12.34
CA ALA A 157 -13.64 -1.31 -13.73
C ALA A 157 -12.64 -0.72 -14.73
N GLU A 158 -11.84 0.25 -14.29
CA GLU A 158 -10.79 0.91 -15.08
C GLU A 158 -9.38 0.36 -14.81
N SER A 159 -9.25 -0.68 -13.98
CA SER A 159 -7.97 -1.23 -13.57
C SER A 159 -7.56 -2.45 -14.38
N ARG A 160 -6.26 -2.74 -14.37
CA ARG A 160 -5.68 -3.97 -14.93
C ARG A 160 -4.75 -4.65 -13.92
N PRO A 161 -4.50 -5.96 -14.03
CA PRO A 161 -3.49 -6.63 -13.21
C PRO A 161 -2.12 -5.95 -13.30
N ALA A 162 -1.43 -5.84 -12.15
CA ALA A 162 -0.05 -5.38 -12.08
C ALA A 162 0.92 -6.46 -12.56
N LEU A 163 0.66 -7.71 -12.18
CA LEU A 163 1.31 -8.91 -12.71
C LEU A 163 0.43 -9.47 -13.83
N PRO A 164 0.96 -9.75 -15.03
CA PRO A 164 0.17 -10.35 -16.12
C PRO A 164 -0.44 -11.69 -15.71
N ASP A 165 -1.61 -12.01 -16.26
CA ASP A 165 -2.28 -13.28 -15.98
C ASP A 165 -1.39 -14.48 -16.33
N GLY A 166 -1.28 -15.43 -15.40
CA GLY A 166 -0.42 -16.61 -15.55
C GLY A 166 1.08 -16.37 -15.38
N ALA A 167 1.51 -15.13 -15.13
CA ALA A 167 2.89 -14.86 -14.76
C ALA A 167 3.12 -15.18 -13.28
N GLU A 168 4.30 -15.73 -12.98
CA GLU A 168 4.74 -15.96 -11.61
C GLU A 168 5.35 -14.67 -11.01
N PRO A 169 5.23 -14.46 -9.69
CA PRO A 169 5.91 -13.37 -9.00
C PRO A 169 7.43 -13.41 -9.26
N PRO A 170 8.09 -12.28 -9.60
CA PRO A 170 9.51 -12.26 -9.92
C PRO A 170 10.42 -12.76 -8.80
N LEU A 171 10.04 -12.52 -7.54
CA LEU A 171 10.72 -13.01 -6.36
C LEU A 171 9.76 -13.83 -5.49
N ASN A 172 10.29 -14.92 -4.92
CA ASN A 172 9.58 -15.72 -3.91
C ASN A 172 9.69 -15.12 -2.51
N SER A 173 8.93 -15.67 -1.55
CA SER A 173 8.86 -15.18 -0.16
C SER A 173 10.22 -15.15 0.55
N ARG A 174 11.12 -16.11 0.25
CA ARG A 174 12.48 -16.12 0.83
C ARG A 174 13.30 -14.96 0.28
N GLN A 175 13.27 -14.75 -1.04
CA GLN A 175 13.96 -13.64 -1.70
C GLN A 175 13.44 -12.29 -1.22
N LEU A 176 12.13 -12.15 -0.96
CA LEU A 176 11.57 -10.93 -0.36
C LEU A 176 12.07 -10.71 1.08
N SER A 177 12.23 -11.79 1.85
CA SER A 177 12.81 -11.72 3.19
C SER A 177 14.29 -11.29 3.15
N VAL A 178 15.05 -11.78 2.17
CA VAL A 178 16.42 -11.32 1.89
C VAL A 178 16.42 -9.84 1.51
N ALA A 179 15.58 -9.42 0.54
CA ALA A 179 15.47 -8.02 0.10
C ALA A 179 15.20 -7.05 1.26
N ARG A 180 14.26 -7.40 2.14
CA ARG A 180 13.97 -6.66 3.37
C ARG A 180 15.22 -6.54 4.26
N ALA A 181 15.90 -7.66 4.53
CA ALA A 181 17.08 -7.68 5.38
C ALA A 181 18.27 -6.89 4.79
N LEU A 182 18.43 -6.88 3.46
CA LEU A 182 19.42 -6.04 2.77
C LEU A 182 19.19 -4.55 3.02
N CYS A 183 17.94 -4.08 2.87
CA CYS A 183 17.58 -2.69 3.13
C CYS A 183 17.74 -2.30 4.60
N LEU A 184 17.60 -3.26 5.53
CA LEU A 184 17.89 -3.08 6.96
C LEU A 184 19.40 -3.16 7.29
N GLY A 185 20.28 -3.22 6.30
CA GLY A 185 21.73 -3.22 6.48
C GLY A 185 22.31 -4.53 7.02
N ARG A 186 21.60 -5.66 6.92
CA ARG A 186 22.11 -6.96 7.40
C ARG A 186 23.15 -7.55 6.46
N THR A 187 24.21 -8.15 7.01
CA THR A 187 25.23 -8.88 6.23
C THR A 187 24.72 -10.24 5.75
N ASP A 188 25.36 -10.83 4.73
CA ASP A 188 24.96 -12.14 4.21
C ASP A 188 25.05 -13.24 5.27
N ALA A 189 26.10 -13.24 6.08
CA ALA A 189 26.23 -14.13 7.24
C ALA A 189 25.08 -13.97 8.25
N ALA A 190 24.64 -12.72 8.52
CA ALA A 190 23.53 -12.47 9.43
C ALA A 190 22.19 -12.95 8.84
N ILE A 191 21.97 -12.71 7.55
CA ILE A 191 20.76 -13.16 6.82
C ILE A 191 20.72 -14.69 6.75
N ALA A 192 21.85 -15.32 6.40
CA ALA A 192 22.02 -16.76 6.33
C ALA A 192 21.64 -17.42 7.65
N ARG A 193 22.19 -16.90 8.76
CA ARG A 193 21.85 -17.35 10.12
C ARG A 193 20.38 -17.14 10.46
N GLN A 194 19.81 -15.98 10.13
CA GLN A 194 18.41 -15.66 10.42
C GLN A 194 17.44 -16.60 9.68
N LEU A 195 17.74 -16.94 8.43
CA LEU A 195 16.86 -17.75 7.57
C LEU A 195 17.20 -19.26 7.60
N GLY A 196 18.26 -19.67 8.31
CA GLY A 196 18.68 -21.07 8.37
C GLY A 196 19.23 -21.61 7.04
N ILE A 197 19.89 -20.76 6.24
CA ILE A 197 20.45 -21.10 4.92
C ILE A 197 21.94 -20.78 4.85
N SER A 198 22.63 -21.22 3.79
CA SER A 198 24.04 -20.88 3.56
C SER A 198 24.22 -19.46 3.03
N GLU A 199 25.37 -18.83 3.28
CA GLU A 199 25.73 -17.54 2.64
C GLU A 199 25.74 -17.62 1.11
N ARG A 200 26.09 -18.77 0.54
CA ARG A 200 25.97 -19.02 -0.91
C ARG A 200 24.51 -18.94 -1.40
N SER A 201 23.56 -19.39 -0.58
CA SER A 201 22.13 -19.26 -0.90
C SER A 201 21.70 -17.80 -0.84
N VAL A 202 22.16 -17.05 0.17
CA VAL A 202 21.90 -15.60 0.27
C VAL A 202 22.47 -14.88 -0.95
N ALA A 203 23.71 -15.15 -1.34
CA ALA A 203 24.33 -14.52 -2.50
C ALA A 203 23.55 -14.78 -3.81
N ARG A 204 22.97 -15.99 -3.96
CA ARG A 204 22.08 -16.29 -5.09
C ARG A 204 20.78 -15.50 -5.03
N ASP A 205 20.18 -15.37 -3.84
CA ASP A 205 18.96 -14.57 -3.66
C ASP A 205 19.24 -13.07 -3.91
N VAL A 206 20.40 -12.56 -3.49
CA VAL A 206 20.87 -11.19 -3.79
C VAL A 206 21.02 -10.99 -5.30
N ALA A 207 21.57 -11.95 -6.03
CA ALA A 207 21.69 -11.86 -7.49
C ALA A 207 20.31 -11.74 -8.16
N ALA A 208 19.33 -12.56 -7.76
CA ALA A 208 17.97 -12.46 -8.27
C ALA A 208 17.31 -11.10 -7.95
N ILE A 209 17.58 -10.53 -6.78
CA ILE A 209 17.11 -9.19 -6.41
C ILE A 209 17.75 -8.12 -7.30
N CYS A 210 19.06 -8.22 -7.57
CA CYS A 210 19.74 -7.32 -8.51
C CYS A 210 19.09 -7.39 -9.90
N ASP A 211 18.80 -8.58 -10.41
CA ASP A 211 18.14 -8.77 -11.71
C ASP A 211 16.77 -8.07 -11.76
N VAL A 212 15.90 -8.33 -10.77
CA VAL A 212 14.55 -7.73 -10.70
C VAL A 212 14.60 -6.20 -10.52
N THR A 213 15.60 -5.70 -9.79
CA THR A 213 15.74 -4.27 -9.54
C THR A 213 16.52 -3.54 -10.64
N GLU A 214 17.02 -4.26 -11.65
CA GLU A 214 17.91 -3.78 -12.71
C GLU A 214 19.17 -3.10 -12.16
N ALA A 215 19.76 -3.70 -11.13
CA ALA A 215 20.93 -3.17 -10.43
C ALA A 215 22.21 -3.95 -10.77
N HIS A 216 23.33 -3.24 -10.91
CA HIS A 216 24.65 -3.83 -11.17
C HIS A 216 25.43 -4.13 -9.89
N SER A 217 24.91 -3.70 -8.74
CA SER A 217 25.54 -3.93 -7.44
C SER A 217 24.49 -4.03 -6.33
N ARG A 218 24.88 -4.64 -5.20
CA ARG A 218 24.07 -4.68 -3.98
C ARG A 218 23.60 -3.30 -3.52
N SER A 219 24.51 -2.32 -3.52
CA SER A 219 24.20 -0.96 -3.07
C SER A 219 23.19 -0.29 -4.00
N GLU A 220 23.34 -0.48 -5.31
CA GLU A 220 22.38 0.00 -6.31
C GLU A 220 21.02 -0.70 -6.15
N ALA A 221 20.99 -2.01 -5.89
CA ALA A 221 19.76 -2.74 -5.64
C ALA A 221 19.01 -2.17 -4.44
N ILE A 222 19.71 -1.87 -3.34
CA ILE A 222 19.13 -1.22 -2.15
C ILE A 222 18.54 0.16 -2.50
N LEU A 223 19.27 1.00 -3.26
CA LEU A 223 18.77 2.30 -3.69
C LEU A 223 17.54 2.19 -4.60
N ASN A 224 17.53 1.22 -5.52
CA ASN A 224 16.42 0.97 -6.43
C ASN A 224 15.18 0.45 -5.70
N MET A 225 15.35 -0.46 -4.74
CA MET A 225 14.25 -0.94 -3.89
C MET A 225 13.61 0.20 -3.10
N LEU A 226 14.42 1.07 -2.50
CA LEU A 226 13.94 2.25 -1.73
C LEU A 226 13.43 3.40 -2.61
N GLY A 227 13.31 3.21 -3.93
CA GLY A 227 12.82 4.21 -4.88
C GLY A 227 13.77 5.41 -5.09
N ARG A 228 15.02 5.34 -4.61
CA ARG A 228 16.01 6.43 -4.64
C ARG A 228 16.93 6.38 -5.87
N GLY A 229 17.22 5.20 -6.41
CA GLY A 229 18.14 5.05 -7.56
C GLY A 229 17.52 5.39 -8.92
N ARG A 230 16.19 5.34 -9.04
CA ARG A 230 15.47 5.61 -10.31
C ARG A 230 15.16 7.10 -10.54
N GLN A 231 15.39 7.99 -9.56
CA GLN A 231 15.17 9.43 -9.71
C GLN A 231 16.20 10.13 -10.60
N SER A 232 17.40 9.54 -10.78
CA SER A 232 18.50 10.18 -11.53
C SER A 232 18.60 9.76 -13.01
N ARG A 233 17.74 8.86 -13.49
CA ARG A 233 17.82 8.28 -14.86
C ARG A 233 16.69 8.73 -15.80
N THR A 234 15.97 9.79 -15.45
CA THR A 234 14.94 10.45 -16.26
C THR A 234 15.08 11.96 -16.15
#